data_AF-A0A9W7FU19-F1
#
_entry.id   AF-A0A9W7FU19-F1
#
_cell.length_a   1.000
_cell.length_b   1.000
_cell.length_c   1.000
_cell.angle_alpha   90.00
_cell.angle_beta   90.00
_cell.angle_gamma   90.00
#
_symmetry.space_group_name_H-M   'P 1'
#
loop_
_entity.id
_entity.type
_entity.pdbx_description
1 polymer ?
#
loop_
_entity_poly.entity_id
_entity_poly.type
_entity_poly.pdbx_seq_one_letter_code
_entity_poly.pdbx_strand_id
1 'polypeptide(L)'
;MPSFPSLLLLVLLTHFSPTSSMMKQPLSSSRNYVPPESGFDSHSHHKGVCGRPCIEGGCRFEGCGRGEELDKAADCDGGLCEFISCTSPTCHGGGCTFITSTFSTCHGGGCSHINPEDTLKDYYCEGGGCTLNGVMMPTTLVDTLSI
;
A
#
# COMPACT_ATOMS: atom_id res chain seq x y z
N MET A 1 -37.32 30.71 -46.28
CA MET A 1 -38.53 31.33 -45.69
C MET A 1 -39.52 30.21 -45.38
N PRO A 2 -40.31 30.23 -44.28
CA PRO A 2 -40.48 31.29 -43.27
C PRO A 2 -39.34 31.32 -42.21
N SER A 3 -39.66 31.28 -40.89
CA SER A 3 -38.96 32.05 -39.86
C SER A 3 -38.93 31.44 -38.44
N PHE A 4 -37.97 31.88 -37.61
CA PHE A 4 -38.01 31.86 -36.13
C PHE A 4 -38.82 33.08 -35.60
N PRO A 5 -39.28 33.14 -34.31
CA PRO A 5 -38.39 33.62 -33.22
C PRO A 5 -38.67 33.14 -31.77
N SER A 6 -37.67 33.37 -30.91
CA SER A 6 -37.71 33.81 -29.49
C SER A 6 -38.51 33.09 -28.38
N LEU A 7 -37.74 32.52 -27.45
CA LEU A 7 -37.87 32.60 -25.97
C LEU A 7 -36.57 31.99 -25.42
N LEU A 8 -35.53 32.71 -25.00
CA LEU A 8 -35.40 33.87 -24.11
C LEU A 8 -36.05 33.67 -22.73
N LEU A 9 -35.29 33.10 -21.80
CA LEU A 9 -35.38 33.48 -20.38
C LEU A 9 -33.99 33.41 -19.74
N LEU A 10 -33.43 34.58 -19.39
CA LEU A 10 -32.24 34.67 -18.55
C LEU A 10 -32.68 34.45 -17.09
N VAL A 11 -31.89 33.68 -16.34
CA VAL A 11 -31.85 33.80 -14.87
C VAL A 11 -30.43 34.20 -14.49
N LEU A 12 -30.27 35.49 -14.18
CA LEU A 12 -29.02 36.11 -13.78
C LEU A 12 -29.04 36.40 -12.27
N LEU A 13 -27.89 36.18 -11.64
CA LEU A 13 -27.43 36.82 -10.40
C LEU A 13 -28.21 36.53 -9.09
N THR A 14 -27.52 35.88 -8.15
CA THR A 14 -27.10 36.58 -6.92
C THR A 14 -25.69 36.17 -6.51
N HIS A 15 -24.87 37.16 -6.19
CA HIS A 15 -23.51 37.02 -5.67
C HIS A 15 -23.48 36.33 -4.31
N PHE A 16 -22.42 35.57 -4.01
CA PHE A 16 -21.83 35.57 -2.67
C PHE A 16 -20.34 35.23 -2.72
N SER A 17 -19.49 36.23 -2.45
CA SER A 17 -18.08 36.05 -2.10
C SER A 17 -17.90 36.46 -0.64
N PRO A 18 -17.09 35.73 0.14
CA PRO A 18 -16.40 36.36 1.26
C PRO A 18 -14.89 36.08 1.23
N THR A 19 -14.11 37.16 1.24
CA THR A 19 -12.66 37.16 1.47
C THR A 19 -12.34 37.44 2.93
N SER A 20 -11.54 36.60 3.58
CA SER A 20 -10.56 36.92 4.65
C SER A 20 -9.95 35.61 5.16
N SER A 21 -8.62 35.42 5.17
CA SER A 21 -7.56 36.13 5.91
C SER A 21 -7.33 35.56 7.33
N MET A 22 -6.08 35.59 7.77
CA MET A 22 -5.52 34.73 8.81
C MET A 22 -5.87 35.19 10.23
N MET A 23 -5.95 34.26 11.20
CA MET A 23 -5.09 34.26 12.39
C MET A 23 -5.26 33.01 13.29
N LYS A 24 -4.20 32.70 14.05
CA LYS A 24 -4.13 31.68 15.11
C LYS A 24 -5.02 32.06 16.30
N GLN A 25 -5.47 31.09 17.11
CA GLN A 25 -5.08 30.93 18.54
C GLN A 25 -5.80 29.75 19.26
N PRO A 26 -5.44 29.36 20.51
CA PRO A 26 -5.38 27.94 20.88
C PRO A 26 -6.33 27.49 22.02
N LEU A 27 -6.16 26.20 22.37
CA LEU A 27 -6.33 25.57 23.68
C LEU A 27 -7.74 25.19 24.19
N SER A 28 -7.80 23.93 24.61
CA SER A 28 -8.58 23.41 25.75
C SER A 28 -10.13 23.48 25.67
N SER A 29 -10.71 22.42 25.11
CA SER A 29 -12.03 21.95 25.55
C SER A 29 -11.87 20.57 26.18
N SER A 30 -11.79 20.53 27.51
CA SER A 30 -11.64 19.29 28.27
C SER A 30 -12.93 18.46 28.19
N ARG A 31 -12.97 17.52 27.25
CA ARG A 31 -13.82 16.34 27.35
C ARG A 31 -12.99 15.24 27.99
N ASN A 32 -13.47 14.66 29.08
CA ASN A 32 -12.87 13.49 29.71
C ASN A 32 -12.93 12.31 28.72
N TYR A 33 -11.86 12.15 27.94
CA TYR A 33 -11.65 10.99 27.11
C TYR A 33 -11.30 9.82 28.02
N VAL A 34 -12.23 8.90 28.19
CA VAL A 34 -11.91 7.57 28.71
C VAL A 34 -11.09 6.88 27.63
N PRO A 35 -9.80 6.57 27.86
CA PRO A 35 -9.02 5.87 26.85
C PRO A 35 -9.66 4.50 26.59
N PRO A 36 -9.91 4.11 25.33
CA PRO A 36 -10.22 2.73 25.03
C PRO A 36 -8.99 1.89 25.40
N GLU A 37 -9.16 0.96 26.32
CA GLU A 37 -8.07 0.04 26.66
C GLU A 37 -7.72 -0.81 25.45
N SER A 38 -6.42 -0.95 25.17
CA SER A 38 -5.81 -1.64 24.02
C SER A 38 -6.05 -1.06 22.61
N GLY A 39 -5.27 -0.01 22.29
CA GLY A 39 -4.40 -0.02 21.11
C GLY A 39 -5.05 0.10 19.73
N PHE A 40 -5.44 1.33 19.34
CA PHE A 40 -5.76 1.67 17.94
C PHE A 40 -4.75 2.71 17.42
N ASP A 41 -3.48 2.31 17.38
CA ASP A 41 -2.37 3.12 16.85
C ASP A 41 -1.92 2.59 15.48
N SER A 42 -1.80 3.51 14.51
CA SER A 42 -1.24 3.39 13.15
C SER A 42 -1.07 1.99 12.54
N HIS A 43 -1.92 1.67 11.54
CA HIS A 43 -1.71 0.58 10.58
C HIS A 43 -1.29 -0.76 11.21
N SER A 44 -2.05 -1.18 12.23
CA SER A 44 -1.84 -2.45 12.93
C SER A 44 -2.13 -3.63 12.00
N HIS A 45 -1.07 -4.17 11.38
CA HIS A 45 -1.14 -5.44 10.68
C HIS A 45 -1.43 -6.55 11.70
N HIS A 46 -2.40 -7.41 11.41
CA HIS A 46 -2.66 -8.59 12.24
C HIS A 46 -1.63 -9.69 11.95
N LYS A 47 -1.36 -10.56 12.92
CA LYS A 47 -0.34 -11.60 12.75
C LYS A 47 -0.80 -12.66 11.75
N GLY A 48 -0.07 -12.79 10.64
CA GLY A 48 -0.24 -13.84 9.65
C GLY A 48 0.23 -15.22 10.17
N VAL A 49 -0.22 -16.29 9.52
CA VAL A 49 0.12 -17.67 9.85
C VAL A 49 0.81 -18.32 8.66
N CYS A 50 2.06 -18.76 8.84
CA CYS A 50 2.84 -19.39 7.77
C CYS A 50 2.11 -20.62 7.18
N GLY A 51 2.13 -20.75 5.86
CA GLY A 51 1.39 -21.79 5.13
C GLY A 51 -0.11 -21.55 5.04
N ARG A 52 -0.61 -20.34 5.37
CA ARG A 52 -1.99 -19.91 5.13
C ARG A 52 -2.00 -18.55 4.43
N PRO A 53 -2.79 -18.37 3.35
CA PRO A 53 -2.90 -17.10 2.64
C PRO A 53 -3.64 -16.04 3.45
N CYS A 54 -3.16 -14.80 3.38
CA CYS A 54 -3.85 -13.63 3.90
C CYS A 54 -4.88 -13.12 2.87
N ILE A 55 -6.12 -13.59 2.99
CA ILE A 55 -7.21 -13.21 2.07
C ILE A 55 -7.67 -11.76 2.28
N GLU A 56 -7.70 -11.29 3.52
CA GLU A 56 -8.22 -9.97 3.90
C GLU A 56 -7.20 -8.83 3.69
N GLY A 57 -5.94 -9.18 3.44
CA GLY A 57 -4.81 -8.26 3.57
C GLY A 57 -4.60 -7.80 5.02
N GLY A 58 -3.70 -6.86 5.23
CA GLY A 58 -3.38 -6.37 6.57
C GLY A 58 -2.59 -7.38 7.41
N CYS A 59 -1.94 -8.39 6.82
CA CYS A 59 -1.16 -9.38 7.57
C CYS A 59 0.31 -9.00 7.72
N ARG A 60 0.89 -9.38 8.86
CA ARG A 60 2.34 -9.39 9.10
C ARG A 60 2.82 -10.81 9.36
N PHE A 61 3.71 -11.29 8.50
CA PHE A 61 4.36 -12.60 8.57
C PHE A 61 5.81 -12.43 9.02
N GLU A 62 6.28 -13.30 9.91
CA GLU A 62 7.65 -13.28 10.43
C GLU A 62 8.24 -14.69 10.38
N GLY A 63 9.41 -14.85 9.73
CA GLY A 63 10.17 -16.10 9.76
C GLY A 63 9.62 -17.28 8.94
N CYS A 64 8.54 -17.11 8.17
CA CYS A 64 7.97 -18.18 7.35
C CYS A 64 8.98 -18.73 6.33
N GLY A 65 8.94 -20.03 6.03
CA GLY A 65 9.90 -20.68 5.15
C GLY A 65 11.31 -20.83 5.77
N ARG A 66 11.44 -20.76 7.09
CA ARG A 66 12.70 -20.93 7.84
C ARG A 66 12.50 -21.84 9.05
N GLY A 67 13.58 -22.49 9.49
CA GLY A 67 13.60 -23.32 10.71
C GLY A 67 12.53 -24.42 10.71
N GLU A 68 11.67 -24.41 11.73
CA GLU A 68 10.56 -25.37 11.91
C GLU A 68 9.41 -25.18 10.90
N GLU A 69 9.43 -24.08 10.14
CA GLU A 69 8.41 -23.71 9.15
C GLU A 69 8.96 -23.68 7.71
N LEU A 70 9.98 -24.50 7.44
CA LEU A 70 10.69 -24.57 6.15
C LEU A 70 9.75 -24.76 4.94
N ASP A 71 8.74 -25.64 5.07
CA ASP A 71 7.76 -25.95 4.02
C ASP A 71 6.54 -25.00 4.00
N LYS A 72 6.54 -23.97 4.86
CA LYS A 72 5.40 -23.04 5.04
C LYS A 72 5.79 -21.63 4.60
N ALA A 73 5.68 -21.36 3.30
CA ALA A 73 5.80 -19.99 2.78
C ALA A 73 4.71 -19.07 3.35
N ALA A 74 4.97 -17.75 3.34
CA ALA A 74 3.96 -16.73 3.61
C ALA A 74 3.28 -16.33 2.29
N ASP A 75 1.97 -16.12 2.30
CA ASP A 75 1.21 -15.74 1.11
C ASP A 75 0.16 -14.68 1.43
N CYS A 76 -0.07 -13.74 0.51
CA CYS A 76 -1.02 -12.64 0.64
C CYS A 76 -1.70 -12.35 -0.69
N ASP A 77 -3.02 -12.54 -0.72
CA ASP A 77 -3.85 -12.41 -1.93
C ASP A 77 -4.07 -10.95 -2.34
N GLY A 78 -3.97 -10.01 -1.38
CA GLY A 78 -4.23 -8.61 -1.63
C GLY A 78 -4.07 -7.72 -0.40
N GLY A 79 -4.17 -6.39 -0.59
CA GLY A 79 -4.15 -5.40 0.50
C GLY A 79 -2.74 -4.97 0.92
N LEU A 80 -2.57 -4.57 2.18
CA LEU A 80 -1.28 -4.16 2.74
C LEU A 80 -0.70 -5.32 3.54
N CYS A 81 0.41 -5.91 3.12
CA CYS A 81 1.02 -7.06 3.78
C CYS A 81 2.50 -6.80 4.07
N GLU A 82 2.98 -7.29 5.21
CA GLU A 82 4.38 -7.17 5.64
C GLU A 82 4.97 -8.57 5.83
N PHE A 83 6.14 -8.82 5.22
CA PHE A 83 6.86 -10.08 5.29
C PHE A 83 8.26 -9.80 5.84
N ILE A 84 8.56 -10.31 7.03
CA ILE A 84 9.83 -10.03 7.72
C ILE A 84 10.63 -11.31 7.83
N SER A 85 11.86 -11.30 7.31
CA SER A 85 12.79 -12.43 7.36
C SER A 85 12.16 -13.75 6.88
N CYS A 86 11.32 -13.70 5.85
CA CYS A 86 10.65 -14.86 5.26
C CYS A 86 11.45 -15.40 4.07
N THR A 87 11.32 -16.71 3.79
CA THR A 87 11.86 -17.34 2.57
C THR A 87 10.70 -17.62 1.60
N SER A 88 10.89 -17.22 0.34
CA SER A 88 9.89 -17.32 -0.74
C SER A 88 8.49 -16.78 -0.39
N PRO A 89 8.35 -15.60 0.25
CA PRO A 89 7.03 -15.00 0.46
C PRO A 89 6.42 -14.54 -0.87
N THR A 90 5.12 -14.70 -1.02
CA THR A 90 4.37 -14.34 -2.23
C THR A 90 3.35 -13.24 -1.94
N CYS A 91 3.25 -12.27 -2.86
CA CYS A 91 2.24 -11.24 -2.87
C CYS A 91 1.54 -11.23 -4.23
N HIS A 92 0.24 -11.55 -4.26
CA HIS A 92 -0.55 -11.58 -5.49
C HIS A 92 -1.08 -10.19 -5.89
N GLY A 93 -1.20 -9.25 -4.95
CA GLY A 93 -1.77 -7.93 -5.21
C GLY A 93 -1.62 -6.92 -4.06
N GLY A 94 -1.79 -5.64 -4.36
CA GLY A 94 -1.95 -4.58 -3.35
C GLY A 94 -0.69 -3.74 -3.10
N GLY A 95 -0.20 -3.75 -1.87
CA GLY A 95 0.94 -2.96 -1.40
C GLY A 95 1.73 -3.74 -0.36
N CYS A 96 2.60 -4.64 -0.81
CA CYS A 96 3.35 -5.55 0.04
C CYS A 96 4.75 -5.01 0.38
N THR A 97 5.22 -5.23 1.60
CA THR A 97 6.58 -4.88 2.04
C THR A 97 7.33 -6.15 2.44
N PHE A 98 8.44 -6.41 1.77
CA PHE A 98 9.37 -7.51 2.06
C PHE A 98 10.60 -6.96 2.77
N ILE A 99 10.75 -7.23 4.06
CA ILE A 99 11.87 -6.80 4.90
C ILE A 99 12.77 -8.01 5.14
N THR A 100 14.07 -7.88 4.84
CA THR A 100 15.10 -8.92 5.10
C THR A 100 14.71 -10.34 4.63
N SER A 101 13.85 -10.42 3.62
CA SER A 101 13.30 -11.67 3.10
C SER A 101 14.09 -12.11 1.88
N THR A 102 13.98 -13.41 1.53
CA THR A 102 14.67 -14.01 0.37
C THR A 102 13.69 -14.61 -0.62
N PHE A 103 14.00 -14.57 -1.91
CA PHE A 103 13.18 -15.12 -3.00
C PHE A 103 11.74 -14.60 -3.03
N SER A 104 11.50 -13.38 -2.54
CA SER A 104 10.19 -12.73 -2.52
C SER A 104 9.65 -12.49 -3.93
N THR A 105 8.35 -12.75 -4.14
CA THR A 105 7.67 -12.55 -5.43
C THR A 105 6.48 -11.58 -5.32
N CYS A 106 6.35 -10.70 -6.30
CA CYS A 106 5.27 -9.72 -6.42
C CYS A 106 4.59 -9.83 -7.79
N HIS A 107 3.42 -10.47 -7.83
CA HIS A 107 2.62 -10.61 -9.05
C HIS A 107 1.73 -9.39 -9.34
N GLY A 108 1.51 -8.51 -8.37
CA GLY A 108 0.62 -7.36 -8.53
C GLY A 108 0.79 -6.27 -7.47
N GLY A 109 0.72 -5.01 -7.90
CA GLY A 109 0.67 -3.86 -7.01
C GLY A 109 2.04 -3.32 -6.57
N GLY A 110 2.01 -2.31 -5.70
CA GLY A 110 3.20 -1.54 -5.31
C GLY A 110 4.01 -2.24 -4.23
N CYS A 111 4.93 -3.13 -4.61
CA CYS A 111 5.77 -3.87 -3.66
C CYS A 111 7.05 -3.12 -3.26
N SER A 112 7.47 -3.25 -2.00
CA SER A 112 8.71 -2.66 -1.48
C SER A 112 9.62 -3.74 -0.91
N HIS A 113 10.81 -3.90 -1.48
CA HIS A 113 11.86 -4.81 -1.00
C HIS A 113 12.88 -3.99 -0.20
N ILE A 114 12.98 -4.23 1.10
CA ILE A 114 13.82 -3.52 2.05
C ILE A 114 14.91 -4.47 2.56
N ASN A 115 16.15 -4.18 2.17
CA ASN A 115 17.34 -4.95 2.49
C ASN A 115 17.16 -6.47 2.28
N PRO A 116 16.79 -6.94 1.07
CA PRO A 116 16.69 -8.37 0.78
C PRO A 116 18.03 -9.07 1.05
N GLU A 117 17.97 -10.29 1.57
CA GLU A 117 19.17 -11.07 1.93
C GLU A 117 19.72 -11.88 0.73
N ASP A 118 19.07 -11.80 -0.43
CA ASP A 118 19.44 -12.46 -1.68
C ASP A 118 19.48 -11.51 -2.89
N THR A 119 20.04 -11.99 -4.00
CA THR A 119 19.89 -11.34 -5.30
C THR A 119 18.50 -11.67 -5.85
N LEU A 120 17.66 -10.65 -5.97
CA LEU A 120 16.33 -10.76 -6.59
C LEU A 120 16.45 -11.40 -7.99
N LYS A 121 15.56 -12.35 -8.28
CA LYS A 121 15.54 -13.11 -9.53
C LYS A 121 14.60 -12.46 -10.55
N ASP A 122 14.63 -12.93 -11.79
CA ASP A 122 13.62 -12.55 -12.78
C ASP A 122 12.20 -12.80 -12.23
N TYR A 123 11.25 -11.97 -12.64
CA TYR A 123 9.84 -11.97 -12.20
C TYR A 123 9.61 -11.63 -10.71
N TYR A 124 10.61 -11.19 -9.94
CA TYR A 124 10.41 -10.66 -8.58
C TYR A 124 9.37 -9.51 -8.53
N CYS A 125 9.25 -8.75 -9.63
CA CYS A 125 8.34 -7.62 -9.81
C CYS A 125 7.49 -7.78 -11.09
N GLU A 126 6.84 -8.93 -11.29
CA GLU A 126 5.94 -9.15 -12.43
C GLU A 126 4.78 -8.13 -12.46
N GLY A 127 4.25 -7.76 -11.29
CA GLY A 127 3.16 -6.79 -11.16
C GLY A 127 3.51 -5.33 -11.46
N GLY A 128 4.80 -4.99 -11.52
CA GLY A 128 5.30 -3.64 -11.74
C GLY A 128 5.14 -2.68 -10.55
N GLY A 129 5.79 -1.52 -10.65
CA GLY A 129 5.72 -0.49 -9.60
C GLY A 129 6.50 -0.81 -8.32
N CYS A 130 7.40 -1.80 -8.33
CA CYS A 130 8.15 -2.17 -7.15
C CYS A 130 9.31 -1.22 -6.85
N THR A 131 9.66 -1.12 -5.57
CA THR A 131 10.84 -0.40 -5.09
C THR A 131 11.82 -1.34 -4.40
N LEU A 132 13.11 -1.15 -4.64
CA LEU A 132 14.20 -1.80 -3.91
C LEU A 132 14.92 -0.72 -3.09
N ASN A 133 14.87 -0.83 -1.76
CA ASN A 133 15.42 0.16 -0.83
C ASN A 133 14.94 1.60 -1.11
N GLY A 134 13.68 1.75 -1.52
CA GLY A 134 13.07 3.03 -1.89
C GLY A 134 13.41 3.53 -3.31
N VAL A 135 14.25 2.84 -4.06
CA VAL A 135 14.53 3.12 -5.49
C VAL A 135 13.53 2.36 -6.35
N MET A 136 12.81 3.04 -7.24
CA MET A 136 11.91 2.38 -8.19
C MET A 136 12.72 1.53 -9.18
N MET A 137 12.32 0.27 -9.35
CA MET A 137 13.00 -0.69 -10.22
C MET A 137 12.12 -1.09 -11.42
N PRO A 138 12.73 -1.50 -12.55
CA PRO A 138 11.98 -2.10 -13.66
C PRO A 138 11.34 -3.44 -13.26
N THR A 139 10.25 -3.77 -13.96
CA THR A 139 9.52 -5.06 -13.90
C THR A 139 10.41 -6.26 -14.20
N THR A 140 11.42 -6.09 -15.06
CA THR A 140 12.39 -7.13 -15.38
C THR A 140 13.81 -6.63 -15.14
N LEU A 141 14.70 -7.52 -14.69
CA LEU A 141 16.14 -7.23 -14.60
C LEU A 141 16.78 -7.12 -16.00
N VAL A 142 16.11 -7.69 -17.01
CA VAL A 142 16.53 -7.72 -18.42
C VAL A 142 16.53 -6.32 -19.03
N ASP A 143 15.54 -5.47 -18.71
CA ASP A 143 15.46 -4.09 -19.22
C ASP A 143 16.69 -3.25 -18.83
N THR A 144 17.25 -3.48 -17.65
CA THR A 144 18.49 -2.83 -17.16
C THR A 144 19.80 -3.35 -17.78
N LEU A 145 19.75 -4.40 -18.59
CA LEU A 145 20.90 -5.00 -19.27
C LEU A 145 20.98 -4.68 -20.78
N SER A 146 20.25 -3.65 -21.20
CA SER A 146 20.33 -3.07 -22.56
C SER A 146 21.65 -2.27 -22.73
N ILE A 147 22.71 -2.97 -23.14
CA ILE A 147 24.03 -2.44 -23.54
C ILE A 147 23.98 -1.90 -24.98
#